data_AF-A0A9J6FU66-F1
#
_entry.id   AF-A0A9J6FU66-F1
#
_cell.length_a   1.000
_cell.length_b   1.000
_cell.length_c   1.000
_cell.angle_alpha   90.00
_cell.angle_beta   90.00
_cell.angle_gamma   90.00
#
_symmetry.space_group_name_H-M   'P 1'
#
loop_
_entity.id
_entity.type
_entity.pdbx_description
1 polymer ?
#
loop_
_entity_poly.entity_id
_entity_poly.type
_entity_poly.pdbx_seq_one_letter_code
_entity_poly.pdbx_strand_id
1 'polypeptide(L)'
;MKPGAPIVVAEYYTGWMDYWGWNHNPAFPPAVISTFEKMMENSANVIFYMFHGGTSFGFKAATSSESPLVTSYDYDAPIGEDGDPKNYYYALRKAIGKYIPLKSGELPKPTPKMQVDALPMQRCASLHDVMDHFRKKNWLKRATSRFPQTFEELGQDFGFLHYSTQVSVDVSGRHNLSMHGLRDRAQVFLRNETFRIMQDFGISTMENPKLSEMVTINKGDRLEILVENMGREDFGPGNRDFKGLRNVSVGNQFLTNWTTEAVPVTRNRDITELLHMLANAGEGDCKPPCFFYGSFKLNEGQERLDTFLDPWNYTKGIALVNGINVGRYWPRVGPQIRLYVPGVFLRPHPEENHLIMFELEGLQEGGKRGVRFTDRPHLTGDAGRAHP
;
A
#
# COMPACT_ATOMS: atom_id res chain seq x y z
N MET A 1 26.33 -27.94 -8.65
CA MET A 1 25.41 -29.00 -9.11
C MET A 1 25.81 -30.31 -8.46
N LYS A 2 24.85 -31.15 -8.04
CA LYS A 2 25.11 -32.48 -7.48
C LYS A 2 25.22 -33.51 -8.63
N PRO A 3 26.35 -34.21 -8.81
CA PRO A 3 26.48 -35.20 -9.87
C PRO A 3 25.38 -36.27 -9.80
N GLY A 4 24.81 -36.64 -10.95
CA GLY A 4 23.77 -37.66 -11.08
C GLY A 4 22.36 -37.24 -10.63
N ALA A 5 22.16 -36.01 -10.14
CA ALA A 5 20.84 -35.47 -9.83
C ALA A 5 20.22 -34.75 -11.04
N PRO A 6 18.88 -34.72 -11.18
CA PRO A 6 18.20 -33.89 -12.18
C PRO A 6 18.59 -32.42 -12.02
N ILE A 7 18.75 -31.73 -13.15
CA ILE A 7 18.94 -30.28 -13.15
C ILE A 7 17.57 -29.65 -12.91
N VAL A 8 17.48 -28.76 -11.91
CA VAL A 8 16.25 -28.06 -11.55
C VAL A 8 16.56 -26.57 -11.39
N VAL A 9 15.83 -25.74 -12.13
CA VAL A 9 15.76 -24.29 -11.95
C VAL A 9 14.46 -24.01 -11.19
N ALA A 10 14.59 -23.83 -9.88
CA ALA A 10 13.45 -23.70 -8.98
C ALA A 10 12.73 -22.35 -9.10
N GLU A 11 13.43 -21.32 -9.56
CA GLU A 11 12.89 -20.00 -9.85
C GLU A 11 13.52 -19.48 -11.13
N TYR A 12 12.76 -19.53 -12.21
CA TYR A 12 13.15 -18.96 -13.48
C TYR A 12 12.39 -17.67 -13.73
N TYR A 13 13.08 -16.55 -13.53
CA TYR A 13 12.48 -15.23 -13.51
C TYR A 13 11.96 -14.82 -14.90
N THR A 14 10.64 -14.68 -15.01
CA THR A 14 9.96 -14.25 -16.24
C THR A 14 9.91 -12.74 -16.40
N GLY A 15 10.05 -12.02 -15.29
CA GLY A 15 10.09 -10.57 -15.16
C GLY A 15 10.63 -10.20 -13.78
N TRP A 16 10.18 -9.10 -13.18
CA TRP A 16 10.64 -8.68 -11.86
C TRP A 16 9.58 -7.86 -11.11
N MET A 17 9.76 -7.71 -9.79
CA MET A 17 8.87 -6.92 -8.93
C MET A 17 9.16 -5.42 -9.02
N ASP A 18 8.16 -4.60 -8.70
CA ASP A 18 8.26 -3.15 -8.69
C ASP A 18 8.24 -2.53 -7.29
N TYR A 19 8.85 -1.36 -7.18
CA TYR A 19 8.97 -0.58 -5.95
C TYR A 19 8.39 0.81 -6.14
N TRP A 20 7.82 1.39 -5.08
CA TRP A 20 7.36 2.77 -5.12
C TRP A 20 8.53 3.72 -5.41
N GLY A 21 8.35 4.64 -6.36
CA GLY A 21 9.32 5.67 -6.75
C GLY A 21 10.36 5.22 -7.75
N TRP A 22 10.25 3.99 -8.23
CA TRP A 22 11.11 3.42 -9.25
C TRP A 22 10.35 3.30 -10.57
N ASN A 23 11.06 3.18 -11.68
CA ASN A 23 10.39 2.83 -12.93
C ASN A 23 9.91 1.37 -12.88
N HIS A 24 8.81 1.09 -13.60
CA HIS A 24 8.36 -0.28 -13.85
C HIS A 24 9.50 -1.12 -14.43
N ASN A 25 9.63 -2.38 -14.00
CA ASN A 25 10.63 -3.34 -14.48
C ASN A 25 10.06 -4.19 -15.62
N PRO A 26 10.25 -3.81 -16.89
CA PRO A 26 9.73 -4.59 -18.00
C PRO A 26 10.48 -5.92 -18.15
N ALA A 27 9.74 -6.99 -18.41
CA ALA A 27 10.33 -8.23 -18.86
C ALA A 27 10.85 -8.09 -20.31
N PHE A 28 11.78 -8.97 -20.68
CA PHE A 28 12.19 -9.15 -22.07
C PHE A 28 11.89 -10.59 -22.55
N PRO A 29 10.64 -10.87 -22.98
CA PRO A 29 10.19 -12.20 -23.36
C PRO A 29 11.11 -12.96 -24.32
N PRO A 30 11.72 -12.35 -25.36
CA PRO A 30 12.62 -13.06 -26.25
C PRO A 30 13.85 -13.68 -25.54
N ALA A 31 14.46 -12.95 -24.60
CA ALA A 31 15.59 -13.47 -23.85
C ALA A 31 15.17 -14.56 -22.86
N VAL A 32 13.99 -14.40 -22.25
CA VAL A 32 13.45 -15.42 -21.34
C VAL A 32 13.18 -16.72 -22.11
N ILE A 33 12.52 -16.63 -23.26
CA ILE A 33 12.22 -17.80 -24.09
C ILE A 33 13.51 -18.47 -24.59
N SER A 34 14.48 -17.69 -25.07
CA SER A 34 15.77 -18.24 -25.55
C SER A 34 16.54 -18.97 -24.44
N THR A 35 16.51 -18.45 -23.22
CA THR A 35 17.19 -19.08 -22.08
C THR A 35 16.43 -20.33 -21.60
N PHE A 36 15.09 -20.29 -21.58
CA PHE A 36 14.26 -21.48 -21.34
C PHE A 36 14.57 -22.61 -22.33
N GLU A 37 14.68 -22.30 -23.63
CA GLU A 37 14.98 -23.31 -24.66
C GLU A 37 16.35 -23.98 -24.41
N LYS A 38 17.38 -23.20 -24.04
CA LYS A 38 18.68 -23.75 -23.62
C LYS A 38 18.59 -24.64 -22.38
N MET A 39 17.74 -24.29 -21.41
CA MET A 39 17.50 -25.14 -20.24
C MET A 39 16.87 -26.48 -20.63
N MET A 40 15.90 -26.46 -21.56
CA MET A 40 15.26 -27.69 -22.07
C MET A 40 16.22 -28.55 -22.88
N GLU A 41 17.09 -27.97 -23.71
CA GLU A 41 18.16 -28.69 -24.42
C GLU A 41 19.11 -29.43 -23.47
N ASN A 42 19.26 -28.94 -22.23
CA ASN A 42 20.07 -29.55 -21.18
C ASN A 42 19.26 -30.45 -20.23
N SER A 43 18.05 -30.86 -20.61
CA SER A 43 17.17 -31.72 -19.80
C SER A 43 16.90 -31.16 -18.38
N ALA A 44 16.86 -29.83 -18.23
CA ALA A 44 16.52 -29.20 -16.97
C ALA A 44 15.00 -29.22 -16.72
N ASN A 45 14.62 -29.24 -15.45
CA ASN A 45 13.27 -28.97 -14.99
C ASN A 45 13.18 -27.50 -14.60
N VAL A 46 12.13 -26.79 -15.02
CA VAL A 46 12.03 -25.33 -14.84
C VAL A 46 10.70 -24.96 -14.21
N ILE A 47 10.75 -24.10 -13.20
CA ILE A 47 9.60 -23.47 -12.56
C ILE A 47 9.65 -21.98 -12.88
N PHE A 48 8.62 -21.46 -13.57
CA PHE A 48 8.54 -20.04 -13.92
C PHE A 48 8.12 -19.20 -12.72
N TYR A 49 8.94 -18.21 -12.38
CA TYR A 49 8.66 -17.25 -11.32
C TYR A 49 8.56 -15.83 -11.93
N MET A 50 7.43 -15.15 -11.94
CA MET A 50 6.09 -15.65 -11.73
C MET A 50 5.44 -15.97 -13.07
N PHE A 51 4.76 -17.11 -13.20
CA PHE A 51 3.91 -17.34 -14.37
C PHE A 51 2.66 -16.43 -14.38
N HIS A 52 2.12 -16.19 -13.18
CA HIS A 52 1.11 -15.19 -12.84
C HIS A 52 1.47 -14.68 -11.45
N GLY A 53 1.70 -13.37 -11.30
CA GLY A 53 2.08 -12.82 -10.00
C GLY A 53 0.89 -12.33 -9.17
N GLY A 54 -0.07 -11.62 -9.78
CA GLY A 54 -1.32 -11.20 -9.14
C GLY A 54 -1.18 -9.90 -8.33
N THR A 55 -1.74 -9.87 -7.12
CA THR A 55 -1.84 -8.64 -6.29
C THR A 55 -1.50 -8.91 -4.82
N SER A 56 -0.72 -8.01 -4.23
CA SER A 56 -0.46 -7.97 -2.79
C SER A 56 -1.53 -7.18 -2.03
N PHE A 57 -2.76 -7.72 -1.97
CA PHE A 57 -3.90 -7.04 -1.34
C PHE A 57 -3.66 -6.62 0.12
N GLY A 58 -4.33 -5.55 0.53
CA GLY A 58 -4.24 -5.02 1.89
C GLY A 58 -2.86 -4.44 2.21
N PHE A 59 -2.26 -4.94 3.28
CA PHE A 59 -0.94 -4.52 3.74
C PHE A 59 0.14 -5.59 3.52
N LYS A 60 -0.10 -6.50 2.57
CA LYS A 60 0.74 -7.70 2.36
C LYS A 60 1.95 -7.46 1.47
N ALA A 61 2.02 -6.33 0.76
CA ALA A 61 3.23 -5.95 0.05
C ALA A 61 4.39 -5.81 1.06
N ALA A 62 5.52 -6.43 0.74
CA ALA A 62 6.74 -6.34 1.53
C ALA A 62 7.48 -5.01 1.30
N THR A 63 8.61 -4.84 1.97
CA THR A 63 9.57 -3.78 1.63
C THR A 63 10.93 -4.36 1.32
N SER A 64 11.69 -3.71 0.45
CA SER A 64 13.13 -3.93 0.38
C SER A 64 13.86 -2.94 1.29
N SER A 65 15.19 -3.07 1.37
CA SER A 65 16.06 -2.11 2.03
C SER A 65 16.08 -0.72 1.38
N GLU A 66 15.53 -0.58 0.16
CA GLU A 66 15.57 0.66 -0.59
C GLU A 66 14.19 1.33 -0.72
N SER A 67 13.15 0.55 -0.97
CA SER A 67 11.79 1.06 -1.11
C SER A 67 10.74 -0.04 -0.92
N PRO A 68 9.53 0.30 -0.43
CA PRO A 68 8.43 -0.66 -0.37
C PRO A 68 7.97 -1.12 -1.74
N LEU A 69 7.59 -2.39 -1.84
CA LEU A 69 6.99 -2.93 -3.05
C LEU A 69 5.63 -2.27 -3.32
N VAL A 70 5.27 -2.19 -4.60
CA VAL A 70 3.93 -1.72 -4.99
C VAL A 70 2.85 -2.75 -4.64
N THR A 71 1.58 -2.34 -4.71
CA THR A 71 0.44 -3.25 -4.46
C THR A 71 0.32 -4.30 -5.55
N SER A 72 0.51 -3.91 -6.81
CA SER A 72 0.53 -4.81 -7.95
C SER A 72 1.69 -5.78 -7.82
N TYR A 73 1.43 -7.06 -8.07
CA TYR A 73 2.47 -8.05 -8.25
C TYR A 73 2.39 -8.62 -9.68
N ASP A 74 2.06 -7.76 -10.66
CA ASP A 74 1.99 -8.15 -12.08
C ASP A 74 3.27 -8.84 -12.57
N TYR A 75 4.43 -8.41 -12.03
CA TYR A 75 5.75 -9.00 -12.26
C TYR A 75 6.23 -8.95 -13.72
N ASP A 76 5.51 -8.22 -14.57
CA ASP A 76 5.50 -8.39 -16.02
C ASP A 76 5.46 -9.87 -16.47
N ALA A 77 4.70 -10.67 -15.70
CA ALA A 77 4.53 -12.10 -15.91
C ALA A 77 3.79 -12.41 -17.23
N PRO A 78 3.88 -13.66 -17.74
CA PRO A 78 3.12 -14.11 -18.89
C PRO A 78 1.61 -13.87 -18.79
N ILE A 79 1.06 -13.99 -17.58
CA ILE A 79 -0.33 -13.64 -17.24
C ILE A 79 -0.30 -12.41 -16.34
N GLY A 80 -1.06 -11.37 -16.71
CA GLY A 80 -1.12 -10.11 -15.98
C GLY A 80 -1.73 -10.21 -14.58
N GLU A 81 -1.65 -9.13 -13.82
CA GLU A 81 -2.26 -9.00 -12.47
C GLU A 81 -3.75 -9.39 -12.46
N ASP A 82 -4.48 -9.04 -13.51
CA ASP A 82 -5.91 -9.29 -13.68
C ASP A 82 -6.23 -10.68 -14.27
N GLY A 83 -5.24 -11.54 -14.44
CA GLY A 83 -5.41 -12.89 -14.99
C GLY A 83 -5.45 -12.94 -16.52
N ASP A 84 -5.28 -11.82 -17.22
CA ASP A 84 -5.33 -11.80 -18.67
C ASP A 84 -4.01 -12.34 -19.29
N PRO A 85 -4.09 -13.22 -20.30
CA PRO A 85 -2.89 -13.70 -21.00
C PRO A 85 -2.29 -12.59 -21.86
N LYS A 86 -1.04 -12.24 -21.61
CA LYS A 86 -0.27 -11.30 -22.45
C LYS A 86 0.23 -12.00 -23.72
N ASN A 87 0.72 -11.24 -24.70
CA ASN A 87 1.45 -11.79 -25.86
C ASN A 87 2.58 -12.74 -25.43
N TYR A 88 3.18 -12.46 -24.27
CA TYR A 88 4.17 -13.28 -23.62
C TYR A 88 3.68 -14.71 -23.32
N TYR A 89 2.48 -14.89 -22.77
CA TYR A 89 1.89 -16.23 -22.53
C TYR A 89 1.88 -17.08 -23.81
N TYR A 90 1.42 -16.53 -24.92
CA TYR A 90 1.33 -17.27 -26.18
C TYR A 90 2.70 -17.63 -26.74
N ALA A 91 3.67 -16.71 -26.65
CA ALA A 91 5.04 -16.96 -27.07
C ALA A 91 5.70 -18.06 -26.23
N LEU A 92 5.53 -18.01 -24.91
CA LEU A 92 6.06 -19.01 -23.99
C LEU A 92 5.39 -20.38 -24.19
N ARG A 93 4.06 -20.41 -24.36
CA ARG A 93 3.32 -21.64 -24.69
C ARG A 93 3.85 -22.29 -25.97
N LYS A 94 4.13 -21.49 -27.02
CA LYS A 94 4.73 -21.99 -28.27
C LYS A 94 6.10 -22.62 -28.04
N ALA A 95 6.94 -22.02 -27.20
CA ALA A 95 8.25 -22.56 -26.85
C ALA A 95 8.13 -23.89 -26.08
N ILE A 96 7.26 -23.95 -25.07
CA ILE A 96 6.98 -25.17 -24.29
C ILE A 96 6.50 -26.31 -25.21
N GLY A 97 5.66 -26.00 -26.20
CA GLY A 97 5.12 -26.99 -27.16
C GLY A 97 6.15 -27.68 -28.07
N LYS A 98 7.40 -27.19 -28.09
CA LYS A 98 8.51 -27.89 -28.77
C LYS A 98 8.98 -29.14 -28.01
N TYR A 99 8.75 -29.19 -26.70
CA TYR A 99 9.30 -30.20 -25.80
C TYR A 99 8.24 -31.13 -25.21
N ILE A 100 7.00 -30.64 -25.06
CA ILE A 100 5.88 -31.44 -24.54
C ILE A 100 4.62 -31.27 -25.40
N PRO A 101 3.77 -32.31 -25.51
CA PRO A 101 2.46 -32.18 -26.14
C PRO A 101 1.61 -31.15 -25.40
N LEU A 102 0.99 -30.23 -26.14
CA LEU A 102 0.09 -29.24 -25.58
C LEU A 102 -1.37 -29.67 -25.74
N LYS A 103 -2.18 -29.41 -24.71
CA LYS A 103 -3.63 -29.60 -24.80
C LYS A 103 -4.21 -28.75 -25.92
N SER A 104 -5.04 -29.38 -26.77
CA SER A 104 -5.84 -28.71 -27.78
C SER A 104 -7.07 -28.03 -27.16
N GLY A 105 -7.60 -27.01 -27.83
CA GLY A 105 -8.77 -26.25 -27.38
C GLY A 105 -8.59 -24.75 -27.57
N GLU A 106 -9.59 -23.99 -27.14
CA GLU A 106 -9.51 -22.54 -27.13
C GLU A 106 -8.47 -22.07 -26.12
N LEU A 107 -7.62 -21.14 -26.56
CA LEU A 107 -6.68 -20.48 -25.68
C LEU A 107 -7.42 -19.45 -24.82
N PRO A 108 -6.95 -19.22 -23.58
CA PRO A 108 -7.50 -18.14 -22.76
C PRO A 108 -7.39 -16.82 -23.52
N LYS A 109 -8.35 -15.93 -23.30
CA LYS A 109 -8.38 -14.57 -23.87
C LYS A 109 -8.58 -13.57 -22.72
N PRO A 110 -8.15 -12.32 -22.89
CA PRO A 110 -8.44 -11.25 -21.94
C PRO A 110 -9.95 -11.19 -21.61
N THR A 111 -10.28 -11.05 -20.32
CA THR A 111 -11.67 -10.93 -19.87
C THR A 111 -12.18 -9.49 -20.00
N PRO A 112 -13.48 -9.27 -20.27
CA PRO A 112 -14.02 -7.91 -20.30
C PRO A 112 -13.91 -7.27 -18.91
N LYS A 113 -13.54 -5.99 -18.88
CA LYS A 113 -13.43 -5.17 -17.68
C LYS A 113 -14.51 -4.09 -17.71
N MET A 114 -15.06 -3.73 -16.56
CA MET A 114 -16.08 -2.67 -16.50
C MET A 114 -15.48 -1.31 -16.13
N GLN A 115 -16.24 -0.26 -16.40
CA GLN A 115 -15.95 1.11 -16.00
C GLN A 115 -17.10 1.65 -15.16
N VAL A 116 -16.79 2.53 -14.23
CA VAL A 116 -17.77 3.34 -13.50
C VAL A 116 -17.33 4.79 -13.64
N ASP A 117 -18.28 5.63 -14.03
CA ASP A 117 -18.08 7.07 -14.17
C ASP A 117 -17.58 7.71 -12.87
N ALA A 118 -17.21 8.99 -12.94
CA ALA A 118 -16.68 9.73 -11.81
C ALA A 118 -17.58 9.56 -10.57
N LEU A 119 -17.02 8.96 -9.53
CA LEU A 119 -17.65 8.73 -8.23
C LEU A 119 -17.24 9.86 -7.28
N PRO A 120 -18.15 10.78 -6.92
CA PRO A 120 -17.86 11.81 -5.94
C PRO A 120 -17.62 11.21 -4.56
N MET A 121 -16.60 11.71 -3.86
CA MET A 121 -16.22 11.24 -2.52
C MET A 121 -16.51 12.34 -1.49
N GLN A 122 -17.79 12.63 -1.30
CA GLN A 122 -18.27 13.83 -0.60
C GLN A 122 -18.34 13.69 0.93
N ARG A 123 -18.64 12.49 1.43
CA ARG A 123 -18.66 12.22 2.87
C ARG A 123 -17.26 11.96 3.36
N CYS A 124 -16.92 12.49 4.51
CA CYS A 124 -15.58 12.33 5.07
C CYS A 124 -15.55 12.44 6.59
N ALA A 125 -14.54 11.84 7.19
CA ALA A 125 -14.21 12.00 8.60
C ALA A 125 -12.69 12.06 8.76
N SER A 126 -12.20 12.98 9.59
CA SER A 126 -10.77 13.07 9.88
C SER A 126 -10.29 11.84 10.61
N LEU A 127 -8.97 11.61 10.62
CA LEU A 127 -8.37 10.59 11.49
C LEU A 127 -8.81 10.78 12.95
N HIS A 128 -8.82 12.01 13.46
CA HIS A 128 -9.26 12.30 14.83
C HIS A 128 -10.72 11.91 15.07
N ASP A 129 -11.63 12.23 14.16
CA ASP A 129 -13.05 11.85 14.29
C ASP A 129 -13.23 10.33 14.36
N VAL A 130 -12.52 9.59 13.50
CA VAL A 130 -12.54 8.13 13.48
C VAL A 130 -11.96 7.58 14.78
N MET A 131 -10.79 8.05 15.21
CA MET A 131 -10.17 7.58 16.44
C MET A 131 -11.04 7.90 17.67
N ASP A 132 -11.64 9.09 17.73
CA ASP A 132 -12.56 9.50 18.79
C ASP A 132 -13.81 8.61 18.84
N HIS A 133 -14.40 8.29 17.68
CA HIS A 133 -15.55 7.39 17.57
C HIS A 133 -15.24 6.01 18.16
N PHE A 134 -14.11 5.42 17.76
CA PHE A 134 -13.70 4.10 18.26
C PHE A 134 -13.24 4.13 19.72
N ARG A 135 -12.66 5.24 20.21
CA ARG A 135 -12.37 5.44 21.64
C ARG A 135 -13.64 5.46 22.48
N LYS A 136 -14.68 6.19 22.05
CA LYS A 136 -15.99 6.23 22.75
C LYS A 136 -16.65 4.86 22.84
N LYS A 137 -16.44 4.00 21.84
CA LYS A 137 -16.90 2.60 21.87
C LYS A 137 -16.01 1.66 22.71
N ASN A 138 -14.85 2.13 23.18
CA ASN A 138 -13.81 1.31 23.80
C ASN A 138 -13.33 0.15 22.90
N TRP A 139 -13.25 0.40 21.58
CA TRP A 139 -12.91 -0.63 20.59
C TRP A 139 -11.48 -0.52 20.06
N LEU A 140 -10.81 0.60 20.28
CA LEU A 140 -9.41 0.78 19.87
C LEU A 140 -8.48 -0.17 20.61
N LYS A 141 -7.58 -0.79 19.86
CA LYS A 141 -6.41 -1.44 20.45
C LYS A 141 -5.44 -0.35 20.90
N ARG A 142 -5.22 -0.22 22.20
CA ARG A 142 -4.42 0.87 22.78
C ARG A 142 -3.61 0.45 23.99
N ALA A 143 -2.55 1.19 24.26
CA ALA A 143 -1.71 1.03 25.45
C ALA A 143 -1.08 2.37 25.85
N THR A 144 -0.71 2.47 27.12
CA THR A 144 0.06 3.60 27.65
C THR A 144 1.39 3.09 28.19
N SER A 145 2.47 3.80 27.91
CA SER A 145 3.83 3.35 28.24
C SER A 145 4.77 4.53 28.43
N ARG A 146 5.92 4.29 29.07
CA ARG A 146 6.93 5.34 29.25
C ARG A 146 7.49 5.83 27.91
N PHE A 147 7.71 4.93 26.96
CA PHE A 147 8.20 5.21 25.60
C PHE A 147 7.23 4.62 24.55
N PRO A 148 7.24 5.07 23.29
CA PRO A 148 6.40 4.51 22.22
C PRO A 148 6.51 2.99 22.12
N GLN A 149 5.39 2.30 21.88
CA GLN A 149 5.39 0.86 21.61
C GLN A 149 5.48 0.56 20.12
N THR A 150 6.20 -0.49 19.74
CA THR A 150 6.18 -0.96 18.35
C THR A 150 4.83 -1.59 17.98
N PHE A 151 4.63 -1.83 16.68
CA PHE A 151 3.51 -2.62 16.15
C PHE A 151 3.40 -3.96 16.86
N GLU A 152 4.51 -4.67 17.01
CA GLU A 152 4.59 -6.00 17.62
C GLU A 152 4.31 -5.96 19.13
N GLU A 153 4.79 -4.94 19.84
CA GLU A 153 4.54 -4.77 21.28
C GLU A 153 3.07 -4.45 21.57
N LEU A 154 2.42 -3.66 20.72
CA LEU A 154 0.97 -3.48 20.77
C LEU A 154 0.22 -4.74 20.28
N GLY A 155 0.87 -5.61 19.51
CA GLY A 155 0.30 -6.78 18.82
C GLY A 155 -0.56 -6.41 17.61
N GLN A 156 -0.24 -5.31 16.93
CA GLN A 156 -0.86 -4.89 15.66
C GLN A 156 0.10 -5.30 14.54
N ASP A 157 -0.31 -6.17 13.63
CA ASP A 157 0.62 -6.63 12.58
C ASP A 157 0.81 -5.62 11.45
N PHE A 158 -0.25 -4.89 11.08
CA PHE A 158 -0.30 -4.08 9.86
C PHE A 158 -0.99 -2.73 10.05
N GLY A 159 -0.95 -1.90 9.01
CA GLY A 159 -1.66 -0.63 8.95
C GLY A 159 -0.89 0.49 9.63
N PHE A 160 -1.56 1.18 10.55
CA PHE A 160 -1.05 2.42 11.14
C PHE A 160 -1.17 2.40 12.66
N LEU A 161 -0.20 3.03 13.32
CA LEU A 161 -0.25 3.36 14.74
C LEU A 161 -0.26 4.88 14.91
N HIS A 162 -1.13 5.36 15.80
CA HIS A 162 -1.18 6.73 16.26
C HIS A 162 -0.54 6.82 17.65
N TYR A 163 0.52 7.59 17.76
CA TYR A 163 1.24 7.87 19.00
C TYR A 163 0.89 9.27 19.47
N SER A 164 0.65 9.45 20.76
CA SER A 164 0.43 10.79 21.34
C SER A 164 1.08 10.93 22.71
N THR A 165 1.58 12.13 23.00
CA THR A 165 2.05 12.51 24.33
C THR A 165 1.82 14.00 24.59
N GLN A 166 1.88 14.39 25.86
CA GLN A 166 2.08 15.78 26.25
C GLN A 166 3.56 16.02 26.48
N VAL A 167 4.10 17.07 25.85
CA VAL A 167 5.51 17.43 25.95
C VAL A 167 5.85 17.73 27.41
N SER A 168 6.67 16.89 28.02
CA SER A 168 7.05 17.00 29.43
C SER A 168 8.29 17.87 29.66
N VAL A 169 9.08 18.10 28.61
CA VAL A 169 10.33 18.85 28.67
C VAL A 169 10.08 20.34 28.62
N ASP A 170 10.80 21.09 29.44
CA ASP A 170 10.77 22.55 29.48
C ASP A 170 11.96 23.08 28.68
N VAL A 171 11.69 23.46 27.43
CA VAL A 171 12.70 23.90 26.47
C VAL A 171 12.24 25.20 25.82
N SER A 172 13.16 26.12 25.58
CA SER A 172 12.87 27.45 25.02
C SER A 172 13.51 27.64 23.66
N GLY A 173 12.74 28.15 22.71
CA GLY A 173 13.20 28.37 21.34
C GLY A 173 12.98 27.15 20.43
N ARG A 174 13.79 27.06 19.38
CA ARG A 174 13.69 25.98 18.38
C ARG A 174 14.62 24.82 18.74
N HIS A 175 14.09 23.61 18.73
CA HIS A 175 14.82 22.38 19.01
C HIS A 175 14.56 21.32 17.96
N ASN A 176 15.52 20.42 17.75
CA ASN A 176 15.34 19.25 16.90
C ASN A 176 14.38 18.27 17.55
N LEU A 177 13.19 18.09 16.97
CA LEU A 177 12.30 16.98 17.28
C LEU A 177 12.77 15.76 16.48
N SER A 178 13.34 14.76 17.14
CA SER A 178 13.95 13.60 16.48
C SER A 178 13.14 12.32 16.71
N MET A 179 12.89 11.55 15.65
CA MET A 179 12.21 10.25 15.69
C MET A 179 13.23 9.12 15.60
N HIS A 180 13.38 8.39 16.71
CA HIS A 180 14.36 7.32 16.83
C HIS A 180 13.70 5.96 16.56
N GLY A 181 14.30 5.20 15.65
CA GLY A 181 13.78 3.89 15.25
C GLY A 181 12.41 3.98 14.57
N LEU A 182 12.18 5.04 13.78
CA LEU A 182 10.99 5.15 12.94
C LEU A 182 11.03 4.06 11.87
N ARG A 183 9.97 3.25 11.78
CA ARG A 183 9.76 2.23 10.76
C ARG A 183 8.29 2.23 10.33
N ASP A 184 7.87 2.83 9.22
CA ASP A 184 8.71 3.35 8.13
C ASP A 184 8.44 4.83 7.85
N ARG A 185 7.19 5.27 7.98
CA ARG A 185 6.80 6.63 7.60
C ARG A 185 5.90 7.27 8.63
N ALA A 186 6.17 8.51 9.00
CA ALA A 186 5.47 9.27 10.00
C ALA A 186 4.86 10.57 9.46
N GLN A 187 3.65 10.91 9.94
CA GLN A 187 3.11 12.26 9.87
C GLN A 187 3.03 12.81 11.28
N VAL A 188 3.62 13.98 11.50
CA VAL A 188 3.76 14.60 12.82
C VAL A 188 2.80 15.77 12.93
N PHE A 189 2.07 15.82 14.04
CA PHE A 189 1.12 16.88 14.36
C PHE A 189 1.50 17.52 15.69
N LEU A 190 1.52 18.84 15.72
CA LEU A 190 1.81 19.62 16.92
C LEU A 190 0.66 20.60 17.14
N ARG A 191 0.05 20.57 18.33
CA ARG A 191 -1.11 21.42 18.67
C ARG A 191 -2.28 21.28 17.66
N ASN A 192 -2.54 20.05 17.21
CA ASN A 192 -3.58 19.70 16.22
C ASN A 192 -3.38 20.29 14.80
N GLU A 193 -2.24 20.89 14.50
CA GLU A 193 -1.87 21.29 13.15
C GLU A 193 -0.95 20.24 12.52
N THR A 194 -1.20 19.87 11.25
CA THR A 194 -0.28 19.00 10.50
C THR A 194 1.02 19.75 10.34
N PHE A 195 2.05 19.25 11.02
CA PHE A 195 3.33 19.93 11.07
C PHE A 195 4.21 19.47 9.90
N ARG A 196 4.46 18.15 9.76
CA ARG A 196 5.35 17.60 8.71
C ARG A 196 5.10 16.11 8.42
N ILE A 197 5.61 15.66 7.28
CA ILE A 197 5.80 14.25 6.93
C ILE A 197 7.29 13.94 7.09
N MET A 198 7.64 12.84 7.77
CA MET A 198 9.00 12.32 7.87
C MET A 198 9.00 10.84 7.46
N GLN A 199 10.02 10.38 6.75
CA GLN A 199 10.07 9.03 6.21
C GLN A 199 11.47 8.44 6.39
N ASP A 200 11.56 7.23 6.93
CA ASP A 200 12.78 6.42 6.87
C ASP A 200 12.70 5.55 5.60
N PHE A 201 13.67 5.71 4.69
CA PHE A 201 13.76 4.88 3.48
C PHE A 201 14.63 3.64 3.69
N GLY A 202 15.26 3.45 4.85
CA GLY A 202 16.20 2.33 5.08
C GLY A 202 17.51 2.43 4.29
N ILE A 203 17.67 3.44 3.43
CA ILE A 203 18.84 3.59 2.56
C ILE A 203 20.01 4.16 3.36
N SER A 204 21.14 3.46 3.36
CA SER A 204 22.45 3.96 3.80
C SER A 204 23.09 4.92 2.77
N THR A 205 22.30 5.76 2.11
CA THR A 205 22.83 6.85 1.26
C THR A 205 22.96 8.10 2.11
N MET A 206 23.98 8.89 1.81
CA MET A 206 24.49 10.00 2.63
C MET A 206 23.50 11.17 2.86
N GLU A 207 22.24 11.05 2.45
CA GLU A 207 21.18 12.03 2.65
C GLU A 207 19.93 11.33 3.20
N ASN A 208 20.02 10.92 4.46
CA ASN A 208 18.85 10.50 5.24
C ASN A 208 17.90 11.72 5.32
N PRO A 209 16.68 11.72 4.77
CA PRO A 209 15.73 12.80 5.03
C PRO A 209 15.63 12.94 6.54
N LYS A 210 15.94 14.13 7.06
CA LYS A 210 16.21 14.31 8.48
C LYS A 210 15.07 13.70 9.29
N LEU A 211 15.33 12.62 10.01
CA LEU A 211 14.48 12.11 11.10
C LEU A 211 14.43 13.10 12.28
N SER A 212 14.73 14.38 12.02
CA SER A 212 14.77 15.47 12.95
C SER A 212 14.37 16.77 12.25
N GLU A 213 13.53 17.58 12.88
CA GLU A 213 13.16 18.89 12.35
C GLU A 213 13.24 19.95 13.46
N MET A 214 13.66 21.16 13.11
CA MET A 214 13.73 22.28 14.06
C MET A 214 12.34 22.86 14.31
N VAL A 215 11.78 22.58 15.48
CA VAL A 215 10.42 22.98 15.87
C VAL A 215 10.43 23.90 17.10
N THR A 216 9.46 24.80 17.19
CA THR A 216 9.14 25.47 18.45
C THR A 216 8.10 24.64 19.20
N ILE A 217 8.53 24.01 20.29
CA ILE A 217 7.73 23.11 21.10
C ILE A 217 7.88 23.49 22.56
N ASN A 218 6.74 23.64 23.25
CA ASN A 218 6.69 24.07 24.64
C ASN A 218 6.23 22.93 25.53
N LYS A 219 6.59 22.99 26.81
CA LYS A 219 6.02 22.11 27.83
C LYS A 219 4.49 22.21 27.82
N GLY A 220 3.82 21.06 27.83
CA GLY A 220 2.36 20.95 27.77
C GLY A 220 1.78 20.88 26.35
N ASP A 221 2.57 21.14 25.30
CA ASP A 221 2.09 20.96 23.93
C ASP A 221 1.70 19.49 23.68
N ARG A 222 0.64 19.28 22.91
CA ARG A 222 0.25 17.95 22.44
C ARG A 222 1.02 17.62 21.16
N LEU A 223 1.78 16.52 21.22
CA LEU A 223 2.48 15.94 20.08
C LEU A 223 1.79 14.65 19.68
N GLU A 224 1.48 14.52 18.39
CA GLU A 224 0.90 13.32 17.80
C GLU A 224 1.70 12.87 16.59
N ILE A 225 1.82 11.56 16.39
CA ILE A 225 2.58 10.95 15.30
C ILE A 225 1.77 9.78 14.74
N LEU A 226 1.37 9.88 13.47
CA LEU A 226 0.78 8.77 12.73
C LEU A 226 1.90 8.03 12.01
N VAL A 227 2.16 6.78 12.37
CA VAL A 227 3.17 5.93 11.71
C VAL A 227 2.50 4.86 10.86
N GLU A 228 2.93 4.76 9.61
CA GLU A 228 2.60 3.71 8.66
C GLU A 228 3.67 2.62 8.69
N ASN A 229 3.24 1.37 8.88
CA ASN A 229 4.03 0.20 8.50
C ASN A 229 3.88 0.02 6.98
N MET A 230 4.94 0.26 6.21
CA MET A 230 4.91 0.22 4.75
C MET A 230 5.13 -1.19 4.16
N GLY A 231 5.44 -2.17 5.00
CA GLY A 231 5.75 -3.54 4.62
C GLY A 231 6.97 -4.01 5.42
N ARG A 232 7.01 -5.28 5.84
CA ARG A 232 8.21 -5.84 6.48
C ARG A 232 9.20 -6.32 5.43
N GLU A 233 10.48 -6.23 5.74
CA GLU A 233 11.55 -6.78 4.91
C GLU A 233 11.36 -8.30 4.73
N ASP A 234 11.33 -8.77 3.48
CA ASP A 234 11.12 -10.17 3.11
C ASP A 234 12.39 -10.86 2.58
N PHE A 235 13.45 -10.10 2.34
CA PHE A 235 14.74 -10.59 1.88
C PHE A 235 15.91 -9.85 2.53
N GLY A 236 17.05 -10.54 2.66
CA GLY A 236 18.27 -9.98 3.24
C GLY A 236 18.38 -10.12 4.76
N PRO A 237 19.37 -9.46 5.39
CA PRO A 237 19.67 -9.63 6.81
C PRO A 237 18.64 -8.97 7.74
N GLY A 238 17.76 -8.11 7.24
CA GLY A 238 16.82 -7.31 8.03
C GLY A 238 15.51 -8.01 8.40
N ASN A 239 15.48 -9.34 8.54
CA ASN A 239 14.28 -10.08 8.93
C ASN A 239 13.77 -9.81 10.38
N ARG A 240 14.43 -8.91 11.13
CA ARG A 240 14.01 -8.41 12.45
C ARG A 240 13.47 -6.98 12.35
N ASP A 241 12.57 -6.77 11.40
CA ASP A 241 12.02 -5.47 11.02
C ASP A 241 10.77 -5.11 11.86
N PHE A 242 11.01 -4.76 13.13
CA PHE A 242 9.97 -4.24 14.02
C PHE A 242 9.50 -2.87 13.53
N LYS A 243 8.18 -2.68 13.46
CA LYS A 243 7.57 -1.47 12.89
C LYS A 243 7.09 -0.50 13.96
N GLY A 244 6.94 0.77 13.60
CA GLY A 244 6.46 1.82 14.50
C GLY A 244 7.56 2.78 14.90
N LEU A 245 7.64 3.09 16.19
CA LEU A 245 8.55 4.09 16.74
C LEU A 245 9.15 3.56 18.05
N ARG A 246 10.42 3.86 18.31
CA ARG A 246 11.10 3.44 19.54
C ARG A 246 11.20 4.56 20.56
N ASN A 247 11.66 5.74 20.14
CA ASN A 247 11.77 6.91 21.02
C ASN A 247 11.56 8.20 20.22
N VAL A 248 11.26 9.28 20.94
CA VAL A 248 11.23 10.64 20.38
C VAL A 248 11.97 11.55 21.34
N SER A 249 12.81 12.44 20.81
CA SER A 249 13.51 13.44 21.62
C SER A 249 13.27 14.85 21.11
N VAL A 250 13.34 15.82 22.02
CA VAL A 250 13.43 17.24 21.70
C VAL A 250 14.81 17.69 22.16
N GLY A 251 15.67 18.03 21.20
CA GLY A 251 17.11 18.10 21.44
C GLY A 251 17.61 16.76 22.01
N ASN A 252 18.26 16.82 23.17
CA ASN A 252 18.83 15.64 23.84
C ASN A 252 17.91 15.02 24.90
N GLN A 253 16.66 15.48 25.02
CA GLN A 253 15.73 15.01 26.05
C GLN A 253 14.65 14.12 25.44
N PHE A 254 14.55 12.87 25.91
CA PHE A 254 13.51 11.95 25.48
C PHE A 254 12.15 12.30 26.06
N LEU A 255 11.13 12.31 25.20
CA LEU A 255 9.74 12.46 25.60
C LEU A 255 9.21 11.15 26.17
N THR A 256 8.41 11.26 27.22
CA THR A 256 7.83 10.11 27.94
C THR A 256 6.29 10.16 27.96
N ASN A 257 5.67 9.17 28.59
CA ASN A 257 4.21 9.10 28.83
C ASN A 257 3.39 9.04 27.53
N TRP A 258 3.69 8.05 26.72
CA TRP A 258 3.06 7.84 25.43
C TRP A 258 1.75 7.06 25.56
N THR A 259 0.76 7.46 24.76
CA THR A 259 -0.38 6.63 24.39
C THR A 259 -0.17 6.16 22.96
N THR A 260 -0.27 4.85 22.74
CA THR A 260 -0.19 4.22 21.42
C THR A 260 -1.55 3.61 21.09
N GLU A 261 -2.13 3.95 19.94
CA GLU A 261 -3.43 3.47 19.48
C GLU A 261 -3.36 2.95 18.04
N ALA A 262 -3.95 1.79 17.77
CA ALA A 262 -4.05 1.27 16.41
C ALA A 262 -5.16 1.98 15.63
N VAL A 263 -4.88 2.35 14.39
CA VAL A 263 -5.91 2.89 13.48
C VAL A 263 -6.83 1.74 13.03
N PRO A 264 -8.18 1.90 13.09
CA PRO A 264 -9.16 0.82 12.93
C PRO A 264 -9.39 0.39 11.46
N VAL A 265 -8.33 0.02 10.74
CA VAL A 265 -8.36 -0.34 9.30
C VAL A 265 -7.90 -1.77 9.00
N THR A 266 -7.70 -2.60 10.02
CA THR A 266 -7.14 -3.96 9.87
C THR A 266 -8.11 -5.07 10.24
N ARG A 267 -8.91 -4.91 11.30
CA ARG A 267 -9.83 -5.95 11.80
C ARG A 267 -11.18 -5.82 11.11
N ASN A 268 -11.78 -6.94 10.69
CA ASN A 268 -13.09 -6.95 10.00
C ASN A 268 -14.19 -6.22 10.78
N ARG A 269 -14.24 -6.40 12.11
CA ARG A 269 -15.19 -5.67 12.98
C ARG A 269 -15.01 -4.16 12.87
N ASP A 270 -13.76 -3.70 12.87
CA ASP A 270 -13.43 -2.29 12.84
C ASP A 270 -13.74 -1.69 11.46
N ILE A 271 -13.40 -2.40 10.38
CA ILE A 271 -13.73 -1.97 9.01
C ILE A 271 -15.25 -1.88 8.79
N THR A 272 -16.01 -2.83 9.33
CA THR A 272 -17.49 -2.82 9.25
C THR A 272 -18.06 -1.59 9.94
N GLU A 273 -17.57 -1.26 11.14
CA GLU A 273 -17.97 -0.06 11.87
C GLU A 273 -17.51 1.23 11.18
N LEU A 274 -16.31 1.23 10.60
CA LEU A 274 -15.79 2.37 9.84
C LEU A 274 -16.67 2.67 8.62
N LEU A 275 -17.08 1.64 7.88
CA LEU A 275 -18.06 1.76 6.80
C LEU A 275 -19.38 2.36 7.29
N HIS A 276 -19.93 1.81 8.38
CA HIS A 276 -21.18 2.32 8.94
C HIS A 276 -21.06 3.79 9.40
N MET A 277 -19.96 4.14 10.06
CA MET A 277 -19.68 5.51 10.49
C MET A 277 -19.60 6.46 9.29
N LEU A 278 -18.81 6.13 8.28
CA LEU A 278 -18.58 7.00 7.12
C LEU A 278 -19.80 7.10 6.19
N ALA A 279 -20.57 6.01 6.06
CA ALA A 279 -21.84 6.04 5.35
C ALA A 279 -22.84 7.01 6.01
N ASN A 280 -22.72 7.28 7.31
CA ASN A 280 -23.55 8.24 8.03
C ASN A 280 -22.83 9.58 8.32
N ALA A 281 -21.62 9.78 7.81
CA ALA A 281 -20.89 11.02 8.00
C ALA A 281 -21.52 12.16 7.17
N GLY A 282 -21.36 13.38 7.67
CA GLY A 282 -21.75 14.58 6.93
C GLY A 282 -20.91 14.77 5.67
N GLU A 283 -21.48 15.47 4.70
CA GLU A 283 -20.71 16.04 3.61
C GLU A 283 -19.96 17.27 4.11
N GLY A 284 -18.72 17.45 3.70
CA GLY A 284 -17.91 18.57 4.15
C GLY A 284 -16.50 18.51 3.61
N ASP A 285 -15.66 19.49 3.96
CA ASP A 285 -14.22 19.43 3.68
C ASP A 285 -13.49 18.74 4.83
N CYS A 286 -12.50 17.92 4.48
CA CYS A 286 -11.66 17.24 5.44
C CYS A 286 -10.22 17.28 4.97
N LYS A 287 -9.33 17.73 5.85
CA LYS A 287 -7.89 17.80 5.59
C LYS A 287 -7.26 16.45 5.92
N PRO A 288 -6.47 15.86 5.03
CA PRO A 288 -5.75 14.63 5.32
C PRO A 288 -4.86 14.75 6.58
N PRO A 289 -4.66 13.66 7.36
CA PRO A 289 -5.16 12.30 7.10
C PRO A 289 -6.66 12.16 7.30
N CYS A 290 -7.35 11.68 6.28
CA CYS A 290 -8.80 11.70 6.22
C CYS A 290 -9.36 10.49 5.49
N PHE A 291 -10.49 9.99 6.00
CA PHE A 291 -11.27 8.95 5.36
C PHE A 291 -12.34 9.61 4.50
N PHE A 292 -12.24 9.41 3.19
CA PHE A 292 -13.27 9.79 2.23
C PHE A 292 -14.14 8.60 1.89
N TYR A 293 -15.44 8.83 1.71
CA TYR A 293 -16.42 7.80 1.40
C TYR A 293 -17.26 8.17 0.18
N GLY A 294 -17.53 7.17 -0.64
CA GLY A 294 -18.47 7.22 -1.75
C GLY A 294 -19.18 5.87 -1.90
N SER A 295 -20.31 5.88 -2.60
CA SER A 295 -21.01 4.64 -2.94
C SER A 295 -21.66 4.73 -4.32
N PHE A 296 -21.86 3.57 -4.93
CA PHE A 296 -22.50 3.45 -6.23
C PHE A 296 -23.23 2.12 -6.36
N LYS A 297 -24.20 2.06 -7.28
CA LYS A 297 -24.85 0.80 -7.69
C LYS A 297 -24.42 0.43 -9.10
N LEU A 298 -24.37 -0.86 -9.37
CA LEU A 298 -24.32 -1.34 -10.74
C LEU A 298 -25.69 -1.13 -11.40
N ASN A 299 -25.69 -0.92 -12.72
CA ASN A 299 -26.93 -0.85 -13.49
C ASN A 299 -27.67 -2.19 -13.46
N GLU A 300 -28.99 -2.16 -13.63
CA GLU A 300 -29.77 -3.39 -13.76
C GLU A 300 -29.24 -4.24 -14.94
N GLY A 301 -29.00 -5.53 -14.70
CA GLY A 301 -28.42 -6.46 -15.69
C GLY A 301 -26.91 -6.33 -15.92
N GLN A 302 -26.22 -5.39 -15.27
CA GLN A 302 -24.76 -5.28 -15.36
C GLN A 302 -24.07 -6.39 -14.55
N GLU A 303 -23.17 -7.13 -15.20
CA GLU A 303 -22.33 -8.13 -14.52
C GLU A 303 -21.23 -7.47 -13.68
N ARG A 304 -20.80 -8.20 -12.64
CA ARG A 304 -19.67 -7.81 -11.78
C ARG A 304 -18.36 -8.17 -12.45
N LEU A 305 -17.95 -7.36 -13.40
CA LEU A 305 -16.68 -7.53 -14.09
C LEU A 305 -15.54 -6.94 -13.26
N ASP A 306 -14.35 -7.47 -13.49
CA ASP A 306 -13.11 -6.90 -13.00
C ASP A 306 -12.94 -5.44 -13.45
N THR A 307 -12.26 -4.64 -12.65
CA THR A 307 -12.05 -3.22 -12.95
C THR A 307 -10.80 -2.68 -12.23
N PHE A 308 -10.44 -1.42 -12.50
CA PHE A 308 -9.29 -0.77 -11.90
C PHE A 308 -9.68 0.57 -11.28
N LEU A 309 -9.53 0.68 -9.96
CA LEU A 309 -9.73 1.93 -9.23
C LEU A 309 -8.61 2.91 -9.61
N ASP A 310 -9.00 4.10 -10.07
CA ASP A 310 -8.11 5.19 -10.44
C ASP A 310 -8.11 6.28 -9.35
N PRO A 311 -7.07 6.31 -8.49
CA PRO A 311 -6.92 7.29 -7.42
C PRO A 311 -6.13 8.52 -7.90
N TRP A 312 -5.99 8.81 -9.20
CA TRP A 312 -5.06 9.83 -9.71
C TRP A 312 -5.11 11.18 -8.97
N ASN A 313 -6.30 11.67 -8.60
CA ASN A 313 -6.43 12.94 -7.88
C ASN A 313 -5.89 12.91 -6.44
N TYR A 314 -5.67 11.74 -5.86
CA TYR A 314 -5.18 11.52 -4.51
C TYR A 314 -3.66 11.43 -4.48
N THR A 315 -3.06 11.46 -3.29
CA THR A 315 -1.61 11.47 -3.13
C THR A 315 -1.10 10.13 -2.63
N LYS A 316 -1.49 9.72 -1.42
CA LYS A 316 -1.03 8.47 -0.82
C LYS A 316 -2.05 7.95 0.18
N GLY A 317 -2.33 6.66 0.15
CA GLY A 317 -3.29 6.08 1.09
C GLY A 317 -3.58 4.61 0.85
N ILE A 318 -4.71 4.17 1.40
CA ILE A 318 -5.30 2.85 1.13
C ILE A 318 -6.73 2.99 0.62
N ALA A 319 -7.17 2.00 -0.14
CA ALA A 319 -8.54 1.91 -0.62
C ALA A 319 -9.24 0.66 -0.08
N LEU A 320 -10.49 0.80 0.35
CA LEU A 320 -11.35 -0.32 0.75
C LEU A 320 -12.60 -0.35 -0.12
N VAL A 321 -12.84 -1.46 -0.80
CA VAL A 321 -14.05 -1.71 -1.61
C VAL A 321 -14.91 -2.73 -0.86
N ASN A 322 -16.12 -2.37 -0.47
CA ASN A 322 -17.04 -3.22 0.31
C ASN A 322 -16.40 -3.82 1.58
N GLY A 323 -15.47 -3.09 2.20
CA GLY A 323 -14.74 -3.53 3.39
C GLY A 323 -13.52 -4.42 3.11
N ILE A 324 -13.18 -4.64 1.84
CA ILE A 324 -11.98 -5.34 1.42
C ILE A 324 -10.91 -4.31 1.09
N ASN A 325 -9.79 -4.34 1.82
CA ASN A 325 -8.65 -3.47 1.53
C ASN A 325 -7.94 -3.93 0.24
N VAL A 326 -8.13 -3.17 -0.84
CA VAL A 326 -7.57 -3.48 -2.17
C VAL A 326 -6.11 -3.05 -2.31
N GLY A 327 -5.54 -2.43 -1.27
CA GLY A 327 -4.12 -2.14 -1.14
C GLY A 327 -3.81 -0.65 -1.03
N ARG A 328 -2.52 -0.33 -1.18
CA ARG A 328 -1.98 1.03 -1.09
C ARG A 328 -1.97 1.69 -2.47
N TYR A 329 -2.30 2.97 -2.53
CA TYR A 329 -2.07 3.79 -3.71
C TYR A 329 -1.03 4.88 -3.40
N TRP A 330 -0.21 5.21 -4.40
CA TRP A 330 0.71 6.35 -4.35
C TRP A 330 0.99 6.91 -5.75
N PRO A 331 -0.04 7.40 -6.47
CA PRO A 331 0.08 7.78 -7.89
C PRO A 331 1.05 8.95 -8.15
N ARG A 332 1.38 9.73 -7.12
CA ARG A 332 2.38 10.81 -7.20
C ARG A 332 3.82 10.31 -7.32
N VAL A 333 4.05 9.07 -6.90
CA VAL A 333 5.36 8.44 -6.82
C VAL A 333 5.48 7.33 -7.85
N GLY A 334 4.40 6.58 -8.12
CA GLY A 334 4.41 5.52 -9.13
C GLY A 334 5.35 4.36 -8.77
N PRO A 335 5.56 3.38 -9.67
CA PRO A 335 5.08 3.37 -11.05
C PRO A 335 3.61 2.92 -11.15
N GLN A 336 3.11 2.20 -10.15
CA GLN A 336 1.70 1.82 -10.09
C GLN A 336 0.81 3.05 -9.83
N ILE A 337 -0.18 3.25 -10.69
CA ILE A 337 -1.20 4.29 -10.52
C ILE A 337 -2.53 3.70 -10.07
N ARG A 338 -2.99 2.66 -10.76
CA ARG A 338 -4.32 2.07 -10.54
C ARG A 338 -4.26 0.81 -9.70
N LEU A 339 -5.32 0.58 -8.92
CA LEU A 339 -5.48 -0.63 -8.11
C LEU A 339 -6.44 -1.58 -8.77
N TYR A 340 -6.03 -2.85 -8.90
CA TYR A 340 -6.91 -3.90 -9.38
C TYR A 340 -8.04 -4.17 -8.39
N VAL A 341 -9.28 -4.24 -8.88
CA VAL A 341 -10.47 -4.57 -8.11
C VAL A 341 -11.17 -5.75 -8.79
N PRO A 342 -11.01 -6.97 -8.26
CA PRO A 342 -11.72 -8.14 -8.75
C PRO A 342 -13.24 -7.93 -8.72
N GLY A 343 -13.92 -8.37 -9.77
CA GLY A 343 -15.38 -8.30 -9.89
C GLY A 343 -16.09 -9.01 -8.73
N VAL A 344 -15.47 -10.05 -8.19
CA VAL A 344 -15.98 -10.78 -7.01
C VAL A 344 -16.01 -9.94 -5.73
N PHE A 345 -15.29 -8.83 -5.64
CA PHE A 345 -15.34 -7.89 -4.50
C PHE A 345 -16.52 -6.93 -4.58
N LEU A 346 -17.17 -6.85 -5.75
CA LEU A 346 -18.32 -6.01 -5.98
C LEU A 346 -19.62 -6.73 -5.63
N ARG A 347 -20.64 -5.95 -5.32
CA ARG A 347 -22.00 -6.40 -5.05
C ARG A 347 -22.89 -6.19 -6.29
N PRO A 348 -23.80 -7.12 -6.57
CA PRO A 348 -24.69 -7.03 -7.72
C PRO A 348 -25.76 -5.96 -7.52
N HIS A 349 -26.39 -5.50 -8.60
CA HIS A 349 -27.61 -4.71 -8.51
C HIS A 349 -28.71 -5.47 -7.72
N PRO A 350 -29.49 -4.82 -6.83
CA PRO A 350 -29.55 -3.39 -6.52
C PRO A 350 -28.72 -2.95 -5.30
N GLU A 351 -27.75 -3.75 -4.86
CA GLU A 351 -26.94 -3.46 -3.68
C GLU A 351 -25.98 -2.27 -3.91
N GLU A 352 -25.71 -1.52 -2.85
CA GLU A 352 -24.70 -0.46 -2.85
C GLU A 352 -23.30 -1.05 -2.71
N ASN A 353 -22.42 -0.63 -3.61
CA ASN A 353 -20.98 -0.79 -3.49
C ASN A 353 -20.41 0.41 -2.74
N HIS A 354 -19.64 0.16 -1.69
CA HIS A 354 -19.05 1.19 -0.84
C HIS A 354 -17.55 1.30 -1.09
N LEU A 355 -17.06 2.53 -1.21
CA LEU A 355 -15.65 2.83 -1.33
C LEU A 355 -15.20 3.73 -0.18
N ILE A 356 -14.12 3.34 0.48
CA ILE A 356 -13.38 4.20 1.42
C ILE A 356 -11.99 4.46 0.84
N MET A 357 -11.58 5.72 0.82
CA MET A 357 -10.20 6.14 0.55
C MET A 357 -9.65 6.76 1.83
N PHE A 358 -8.69 6.10 2.49
CA PHE A 358 -7.95 6.73 3.59
C PHE A 358 -6.73 7.45 3.01
N GLU A 359 -6.90 8.75 2.75
CA GLU A 359 -5.89 9.63 2.18
C GLU A 359 -5.04 10.26 3.27
N LEU A 360 -3.73 10.22 3.10
CA LEU A 360 -2.77 10.65 4.11
C LEU A 360 -2.30 12.08 3.90
N GLU A 361 -2.14 12.56 2.68
CA GLU A 361 -1.35 13.75 2.40
C GLU A 361 -2.14 14.88 1.75
N GLY A 362 -2.97 14.56 0.76
CA GLY A 362 -3.62 15.60 -0.02
C GLY A 362 -4.22 15.12 -1.32
N LEU A 363 -4.87 16.06 -1.99
CA LEU A 363 -5.22 15.92 -3.40
C LEU A 363 -4.18 16.63 -4.26
N GLN A 364 -4.09 16.27 -5.53
CA GLN A 364 -3.33 17.04 -6.52
C GLN A 364 -3.85 18.47 -6.61
N GLU A 365 -2.98 19.41 -7.00
CA GLU A 365 -3.38 20.81 -7.24
C GLU A 365 -4.51 20.88 -8.28
N GLY A 366 -5.62 21.54 -7.92
CA GLY A 366 -6.84 21.58 -8.74
C GLY A 366 -7.62 20.25 -8.81
N GLY A 367 -7.16 19.21 -8.13
CA GLY A 367 -7.79 17.89 -8.06
C GLY A 367 -9.14 17.94 -7.33
N LYS A 368 -10.11 17.19 -7.83
CA LYS A 368 -11.45 17.06 -7.21
C LYS A 368 -11.53 15.78 -6.39
N ARG A 369 -12.31 15.85 -5.30
CA ARG A 369 -12.65 14.69 -4.45
C ARG A 369 -13.56 13.72 -5.18
N GLY A 370 -12.93 12.78 -5.87
CA GLY A 370 -13.61 11.73 -6.59
C GLY A 370 -12.62 10.76 -7.22
N VAL A 371 -13.09 9.55 -7.50
CA VAL A 371 -12.34 8.50 -8.18
C VAL A 371 -13.07 8.05 -9.43
N ARG A 372 -12.45 7.18 -10.22
CA ARG A 372 -13.10 6.45 -11.32
C ARG A 372 -12.74 4.99 -11.23
N PHE A 373 -13.57 4.14 -11.83
CA PHE A 373 -13.21 2.76 -12.12
C PHE A 373 -13.04 2.64 -13.63
N THR A 374 -11.91 2.08 -14.05
CA THR A 374 -11.48 2.01 -15.46
C THR A 374 -11.30 0.56 -15.89
N ASP A 375 -11.24 0.33 -17.20
CA ASP A 375 -11.14 -1.00 -17.81
C ASP A 375 -9.69 -1.45 -18.07
N ARG A 376 -8.70 -0.64 -17.67
CA ARG A 376 -7.28 -0.91 -17.94
C ARG A 376 -6.41 -0.62 -16.73
N PRO A 377 -5.39 -1.47 -16.47
CA PRO A 377 -4.37 -1.14 -15.49
C PRO A 377 -3.55 0.08 -15.95
N HIS A 378 -2.87 0.71 -15.00
CA HIS A 378 -1.84 1.70 -15.27
C HIS A 378 -0.71 1.47 -14.28
N LEU A 379 0.30 0.72 -14.71
CA LEU A 379 1.44 0.25 -13.91
C LEU A 379 2.76 0.94 -14.27
N THR A 380 2.75 1.84 -15.24
CA THR A 380 3.93 2.52 -15.80
C THR A 380 3.80 4.04 -15.69
N GLY A 381 3.17 4.53 -14.63
CA GLY A 381 3.16 5.97 -14.35
C GLY A 381 4.59 6.45 -14.19
N ASP A 382 4.89 7.65 -14.70
CA ASP A 382 6.21 8.24 -14.54
C ASP A 382 6.57 8.26 -13.06
N ALA A 383 7.70 7.66 -12.69
CA ALA A 383 8.30 7.88 -11.39
C ALA A 383 8.66 9.36 -11.32
N GLY A 384 7.73 10.17 -10.81
CA GLY A 384 7.95 11.58 -10.63
C GLY A 384 9.21 11.75 -9.80
N ARG A 385 10.07 12.70 -10.18
CA ARG A 385 11.12 13.27 -9.32
C ARG A 385 10.51 14.00 -8.12
N ALA A 386 9.56 13.38 -7.43
CA ALA A 386 8.96 13.86 -6.21
C ALA A 386 9.84 13.40 -5.04
N HIS A 387 11.07 13.88 -5.02
CA HIS A 387 11.69 14.18 -3.74
C HIS A 387 10.94 15.41 -3.19
N PRO A 388 10.28 15.33 -2.03
CA PRO A 388 9.83 16.53 -1.33
C PRO A 388 11.02 17.42 -0.95
#